data_AF-A0A060C276-F1
#
_entry.id   AF-A0A060C276-F1
#
_cell.length_a   1.000
_cell.length_b   1.000
_cell.length_c   1.000
_cell.angle_alpha   90.00
_cell.angle_beta   90.00
_cell.angle_gamma   90.00
#
_symmetry.space_group_name_H-M   'P 1'
#
loop_
_entity.id
_entity.type
_entity.pdbx_description
1 polymer ?
#
loop_
_entity_poly.entity_id
_entity_poly.type
_entity_poly.pdbx_seq_one_letter_code
_entity_poly.pdbx_strand_id
1 'polypeptide(L)'
;RHYGVTASDLLDPCTNLSVFEHILSDCYRSGGTLKKALSCYYSGNFRTGQQPEAAYSGTSYLQRIGYVPGSPHYAVPGTREDQSAAGFYPEAFPAGDASRPRVIWPGAVVRGVPANLRQKNITTAQLSPPSVRRSLP
;
A
#
# COMPACT_ATOMS: atom_id res chain seq x y z
N ARG A 1 -14.31 9.88 16.45
CA ARG A 1 -13.47 9.06 17.36
C ARG A 1 -12.12 9.77 17.49
N HIS A 2 -11.50 9.73 18.67
CA HIS A 2 -10.16 10.29 18.89
C HIS A 2 -9.23 9.15 19.27
N TYR A 3 -8.07 9.06 18.61
CA TYR A 3 -7.08 8.00 18.83
C TYR A 3 -5.98 8.39 19.84
N GLY A 4 -6.12 9.55 20.50
CA GLY A 4 -5.18 10.00 21.52
C GLY A 4 -3.78 10.37 21.00
N VAL A 5 -3.65 10.63 19.69
CA VAL A 5 -2.38 10.96 19.02
C VAL A 5 -2.42 12.38 18.45
N THR A 6 -1.25 13.02 18.40
CA THR A 6 -1.03 14.28 17.70
C THR A 6 -0.67 14.03 16.23
N ALA A 7 -0.68 15.08 15.41
CA ALA A 7 -0.25 14.97 14.00
C ALA A 7 1.24 14.58 13.87
N SER A 8 2.09 15.00 14.81
CA SER A 8 3.50 14.62 14.85
C SER A 8 3.70 13.14 15.20
N ASP A 9 2.87 12.58 16.08
CA ASP A 9 2.96 11.16 16.45
C ASP A 9 2.66 10.25 15.24
N LEU A 10 1.82 10.70 14.31
CA LEU A 10 1.52 9.97 13.08
C LEU A 10 2.68 9.97 12.05
N LEU A 11 3.76 10.70 12.32
CA LEU A 11 5.00 10.58 11.54
C LEU A 11 5.83 9.38 12.00
N ASP A 12 5.58 8.83 13.20
CA ASP A 12 6.13 7.54 13.61
C ASP A 12 5.42 6.41 12.84
N PRO A 13 6.16 5.57 12.08
CA PRO A 13 5.55 4.54 11.24
C PRO A 13 4.71 3.53 12.03
N CYS A 14 5.16 3.12 13.21
CA CYS A 14 4.47 2.12 14.02
C CYS A 14 3.15 2.66 14.55
N THR A 15 3.18 3.86 15.12
CA THR A 15 1.99 4.57 15.62
C THR A 15 0.98 4.80 14.50
N ASN A 16 1.46 5.25 13.33
CA ASN A 16 0.60 5.45 12.17
C ASN A 16 -0.08 4.14 11.73
N LEU A 17 0.67 3.04 11.63
CA LEU A 17 0.11 1.74 11.24
C LEU A 17 -0.91 1.22 12.24
N SER A 18 -0.69 1.37 13.55
CA SER A 18 -1.66 0.99 14.57
C SER A 18 -2.96 1.80 14.49
N VAL A 19 -2.86 3.12 14.29
CA VAL A 19 -4.04 3.98 14.12
C VAL A 19 -4.77 3.66 12.81
N PHE A 20 -4.02 3.44 11.73
CA PHE A 20 -4.55 3.04 10.43
C PHE A 20 -5.38 1.74 10.54
N GLU A 21 -4.86 0.72 11.21
CA GLU A 21 -5.56 -0.55 11.44
C GLU A 21 -6.94 -0.31 12.08
N HIS A 22 -6.98 0.51 13.13
CA HIS A 22 -8.23 0.81 13.83
C HIS A 22 -9.23 1.56 12.95
N ILE A 23 -8.80 2.61 12.23
CA ILE A 23 -9.68 3.39 11.34
C ILE A 23 -10.26 2.48 10.25
N LEU A 24 -9.41 1.72 9.57
CA LEU A 24 -9.84 0.89 8.44
C LEU A 24 -10.76 -0.25 8.91
N SER A 25 -10.44 -0.87 10.05
CA SER A 25 -11.28 -1.90 10.67
C SER A 25 -12.66 -1.37 11.07
N ASP A 26 -12.74 -0.17 11.63
CA ASP A 26 -14.00 0.48 11.99
C ASP A 26 -14.85 0.79 10.74
N CYS A 27 -14.23 1.35 9.71
CA CYS A 27 -14.87 1.62 8.42
C CYS A 27 -15.38 0.33 7.76
N TYR A 28 -14.65 -0.78 7.87
CA TYR A 28 -15.08 -2.08 7.35
C TYR A 28 -16.25 -2.66 8.14
N ARG A 29 -16.18 -2.67 9.47
CA ARG A 29 -17.26 -3.18 10.32
C ARG A 29 -18.57 -2.42 10.12
N SER A 30 -18.50 -1.11 9.91
CA SER A 30 -19.67 -0.25 9.69
C SER A 30 -20.19 -0.26 8.24
N GLY A 31 -19.28 -0.30 7.26
CA GLY A 31 -19.64 -0.31 5.84
C GLY A 31 -20.05 -1.68 5.32
N GLY A 32 -19.52 -2.74 5.91
CA GLY A 32 -19.82 -4.14 5.57
C GLY A 32 -19.15 -4.67 4.30
N THR A 33 -18.42 -3.83 3.55
CA THR A 33 -17.64 -4.26 2.37
C THR A 33 -16.31 -3.53 2.27
N LEU A 34 -15.31 -4.15 1.63
CA LEU A 34 -13.98 -3.53 1.46
C LEU A 34 -14.08 -2.23 0.65
N LYS A 35 -14.88 -2.25 -0.42
CA LYS A 35 -15.17 -1.08 -1.27
C LYS A 35 -15.66 0.12 -0.45
N LYS A 36 -16.59 -0.11 0.47
CA LYS A 36 -17.13 0.93 1.35
C LYS A 36 -16.12 1.35 2.41
N ALA A 37 -15.33 0.42 2.94
CA ALA A 37 -14.29 0.70 3.92
C ALA A 37 -13.23 1.66 3.36
N LEU A 38 -12.75 1.40 2.14
CA LEU A 38 -11.78 2.24 1.44
C LEU A 38 -12.35 3.64 1.14
N SER A 39 -13.62 3.74 0.75
CA SER A 39 -14.31 5.03 0.60
C SER A 39 -14.41 5.78 1.93
N CYS A 40 -14.78 5.09 3.01
CA CYS A 40 -14.88 5.65 4.36
C CYS A 40 -13.52 6.15 4.87
N TYR A 41 -12.44 5.40 4.63
CA TYR A 41 -11.09 5.82 4.99
C TYR A 41 -10.68 7.11 4.26
N TYR A 42 -11.03 7.24 2.99
CA TYR A 42 -10.69 8.42 2.18
C TYR A 42 -11.44 9.69 2.60
N SER A 43 -12.76 9.60 2.82
CA SER A 43 -13.61 10.80 2.95
C SER A 43 -14.57 10.78 4.13
N GLY A 44 -14.52 9.77 5.00
CA GLY A 44 -15.51 9.55 6.05
C GLY A 44 -16.90 9.15 5.54
N ASN A 45 -17.06 8.88 4.23
CA ASN A 45 -18.33 8.56 3.61
C ASN A 45 -18.24 7.26 2.80
N PHE A 46 -19.22 6.37 2.92
CA PHE A 46 -19.20 5.07 2.25
C PHE A 46 -19.32 5.12 0.73
N ARG A 47 -19.75 6.25 0.13
CA ARG A 47 -20.04 6.38 -1.31
C ARG A 47 -19.04 7.25 -2.05
N THR A 48 -18.55 8.33 -1.44
CA THR A 48 -17.75 9.36 -2.14
C THR A 48 -16.54 8.79 -2.87
N GLY A 49 -15.77 7.91 -2.24
CA GLY A 49 -14.59 7.29 -2.87
C GLY A 49 -14.91 6.35 -4.04
N GLN A 50 -16.18 5.95 -4.18
CA GLN A 50 -16.67 5.16 -5.33
C GLN A 50 -17.12 6.04 -6.50
N GLN A 51 -17.30 7.34 -6.28
CA GLN A 51 -17.82 8.26 -7.29
C GLN A 51 -16.68 8.92 -8.07
N PRO A 52 -16.88 9.20 -9.36
CA PRO A 52 -16.01 10.07 -10.15
C PRO A 52 -15.82 11.44 -9.49
N GLU A 53 -14.57 11.91 -9.45
CA GLU A 53 -14.24 13.24 -8.95
C GLU A 53 -13.74 14.11 -10.11
N ALA A 54 -14.41 15.25 -10.35
CA ALA A 54 -14.05 16.16 -11.44
C ALA A 54 -12.61 16.68 -11.33
N ALA A 55 -12.13 16.93 -10.11
CA ALA A 55 -10.75 17.35 -9.84
C ALA A 55 -9.69 16.28 -10.23
N TYR A 56 -10.10 15.03 -10.43
CA TYR A 56 -9.23 13.90 -10.73
C TYR A 56 -9.58 13.25 -12.07
N SER A 57 -9.82 14.07 -13.10
CA SER A 57 -10.13 13.61 -14.47
C SER A 57 -11.32 12.64 -14.55
N GLY A 58 -12.29 12.78 -13.64
CA GLY A 58 -13.46 11.89 -13.58
C GLY A 58 -13.16 10.48 -13.06
N THR A 59 -11.98 10.24 -12.48
CA THR A 59 -11.67 8.96 -11.82
C THR A 59 -12.21 8.95 -10.40
N SER A 60 -12.62 7.76 -9.92
CA SER A 60 -12.96 7.57 -8.51
C SER A 60 -11.71 7.27 -7.67
N TYR A 61 -11.74 7.56 -6.37
CA TYR A 61 -10.65 7.22 -5.46
C TYR A 61 -10.26 5.75 -5.55
N LEU A 62 -11.25 4.84 -5.56
CA LEU A 62 -11.01 3.40 -5.67
C LEU A 62 -10.26 3.01 -6.95
N GLN A 63 -10.59 3.65 -8.07
CA GLN A 63 -9.86 3.45 -9.31
C GLN A 63 -8.41 3.92 -9.21
N ARG A 64 -8.16 5.07 -8.57
CA ARG A 64 -6.80 5.61 -8.40
C ARG A 64 -5.91 4.74 -7.53
N ILE A 65 -6.46 4.06 -6.52
CA ILE A 65 -5.72 3.10 -5.68
C ILE A 65 -5.68 1.68 -6.27
N GLY A 66 -6.20 1.47 -7.48
CA GLY A 66 -6.19 0.18 -8.17
C GLY A 66 -7.25 -0.81 -7.71
N TYR A 67 -8.23 -0.41 -6.90
CA TYR A 67 -9.35 -1.24 -6.50
C TYR A 67 -10.47 -1.16 -7.54
N VAL A 68 -10.32 -1.90 -8.64
CA VAL A 68 -11.26 -1.92 -9.76
C VAL A 68 -12.05 -3.23 -9.75
N PRO A 69 -13.40 -3.19 -9.68
CA PRO A 69 -14.22 -4.40 -9.72
C PRO A 69 -14.02 -5.13 -11.05
N GLY A 70 -13.72 -6.43 -10.98
CA GLY A 70 -13.47 -7.27 -12.16
C GLY A 70 -12.06 -7.16 -12.75
N SER A 71 -11.13 -6.44 -12.10
CA SER A 71 -9.71 -6.55 -12.49
C SER A 71 -9.13 -7.88 -11.99
N PRO A 72 -8.55 -8.73 -12.87
CA PRO A 72 -7.95 -10.01 -12.47
C PRO A 72 -6.64 -9.85 -11.68
N HIS A 73 -6.17 -8.60 -11.51
CA HIS A 73 -4.82 -8.32 -11.05
C HIS A 73 -4.67 -8.30 -9.52
N TYR A 74 -5.74 -8.08 -8.75
CA TYR A 74 -5.64 -7.97 -7.30
C TYR A 74 -6.82 -8.66 -6.60
N ALA A 75 -6.73 -9.99 -6.46
CA ALA A 75 -7.55 -10.73 -5.50
C ALA A 75 -6.80 -10.80 -4.17
N VAL A 76 -7.24 -10.03 -3.17
CA VAL A 76 -6.74 -10.19 -1.80
C VAL A 76 -7.42 -11.42 -1.20
N PRO A 77 -6.70 -12.49 -0.81
CA PRO A 77 -7.32 -13.74 -0.34
C PRO A 77 -8.24 -13.58 0.89
N GLY A 78 -8.18 -12.45 1.58
CA GLY A 78 -8.96 -12.16 2.79
C GLY A 78 -10.38 -11.60 2.56
N THR A 79 -10.76 -11.15 1.36
CA THR A 79 -12.07 -10.54 1.11
C THR A 79 -12.98 -11.46 0.28
N ARG A 80 -13.97 -12.07 0.95
CA ARG A 80 -14.97 -12.98 0.31
C ARG A 80 -15.73 -12.32 -0.86
N GLU A 81 -15.83 -11.00 -0.85
CA GLU A 81 -16.53 -10.20 -1.85
C GLU A 81 -15.82 -10.21 -3.21
N ASP A 82 -14.48 -10.18 -3.24
CA ASP A 82 -13.70 -10.14 -4.48
C ASP A 82 -13.58 -11.54 -5.11
N GLN A 83 -13.78 -12.60 -4.32
CA GLN A 83 -13.76 -13.99 -4.79
C GLN A 83 -14.98 -14.32 -5.67
N SER A 84 -16.12 -13.68 -5.42
CA SER A 84 -17.38 -13.95 -6.14
C SER A 84 -17.41 -13.39 -7.57
N ALA A 85 -16.48 -12.49 -7.93
CA ALA A 85 -16.35 -11.93 -9.27
C ALA A 85 -15.40 -12.73 -10.18
N ALA A 86 -14.66 -13.71 -9.63
CA ALA A 86 -13.77 -14.60 -10.38
C ALA A 86 -14.56 -15.71 -11.12
N GLY A 87 -15.53 -15.31 -11.95
CA GLY A 87 -16.19 -16.19 -12.92
C GLY A 87 -15.48 -16.25 -14.28
N PHE A 88 -14.44 -15.44 -14.49
CA PHE A 88 -13.64 -15.44 -15.71
C PHE A 88 -12.17 -15.48 -15.34
N TYR A 89 -11.60 -16.67 -15.37
CA TYR A 89 -10.16 -16.83 -15.58
C TYR A 89 -9.91 -16.35 -17.02
N PRO A 90 -9.07 -15.33 -17.26
CA PRO A 90 -8.50 -15.17 -18.59
C PRO A 90 -7.83 -16.49 -18.95
N GLU A 91 -8.10 -17.01 -20.16
CA GLU A 91 -7.37 -18.15 -20.71
C GLU A 91 -5.89 -17.92 -20.44
N ALA A 92 -5.29 -18.80 -19.63
CA ALA A 92 -3.87 -18.70 -19.31
C ALA A 92 -3.11 -18.62 -20.64
N PHE A 93 -2.24 -17.61 -20.79
CA PHE A 93 -1.31 -17.58 -21.92
C PHE A 93 -0.71 -18.97 -22.06
N PRO A 94 -0.65 -19.55 -23.29
CA PRO A 94 -0.19 -20.92 -23.47
C PRO A 94 1.16 -21.04 -22.77
N ALA A 95 1.21 -21.94 -21.79
CA ALA A 95 2.38 -22.15 -20.97
C ALA A 95 3.52 -22.56 -21.90
N GLY A 96 4.38 -21.59 -22.25
CA GLY A 96 5.68 -21.87 -22.81
C GLY A 96 6.43 -22.71 -21.77
N ASP A 97 6.73 -23.95 -22.16
CA ASP A 97 7.52 -24.98 -21.46
C ASP A 97 7.86 -24.67 -19.99
N ALA A 98 7.13 -25.33 -19.09
CA ALA A 98 7.11 -25.14 -17.64
C ALA A 98 8.38 -25.64 -16.92
N SER A 99 9.57 -25.46 -17.49
CA SER A 99 10.79 -26.08 -16.96
C SER A 99 11.75 -25.15 -16.24
N ARG A 100 11.58 -23.80 -16.23
CA ARG A 100 12.37 -22.91 -15.35
C ARG A 100 11.63 -21.62 -14.93
N PRO A 101 11.63 -21.23 -13.65
CA PRO A 101 11.17 -19.90 -13.25
C PRO A 101 12.11 -18.84 -13.85
N ARG A 102 11.59 -18.00 -14.75
CA ARG A 102 12.34 -16.87 -15.32
C ARG A 102 12.40 -15.76 -14.28
N VAL A 103 13.50 -15.73 -13.52
CA VAL A 103 13.78 -14.66 -12.58
C VAL A 103 14.31 -13.45 -13.36
N ILE A 104 13.54 -12.37 -13.39
CA ILE A 104 13.97 -11.09 -13.99
C ILE A 104 14.36 -10.16 -12.85
N TRP A 105 15.66 -9.98 -12.64
CA TRP A 105 16.19 -8.96 -11.73
C TRP A 105 16.34 -7.62 -12.48
N PRO A 106 16.09 -6.48 -11.83
CA PRO A 106 16.51 -5.19 -12.37
C PRO A 106 18.03 -5.17 -12.54
N GLY A 107 18.52 -4.70 -13.69
CA GLY A 107 19.95 -4.70 -14.04
C GLY A 107 20.84 -3.87 -13.09
N ALA A 108 20.24 -3.01 -12.26
CA ALA A 108 20.91 -2.34 -11.16
C ALA A 108 19.90 -1.99 -10.06
N VAL A 109 20.32 -2.08 -8.79
CA VAL A 109 19.58 -1.59 -7.63
C VAL A 109 20.44 -0.55 -6.94
N VAL A 110 20.01 0.71 -6.94
CA VAL A 110 20.71 1.76 -6.19
C VAL A 110 20.19 1.74 -4.76
N ARG A 111 21.04 1.34 -3.80
CA ARG A 111 20.81 1.65 -2.37
C ARG A 111 21.64 2.88 -2.01
N GLY A 112 20.96 3.98 -1.72
CA GLY A 112 21.57 5.26 -1.34
C GLY A 112 20.93 6.43 -2.07
N VAL A 113 21.26 7.65 -1.63
CA VAL A 113 20.78 8.88 -2.26
C VAL A 113 21.31 8.94 -3.71
N PRO A 114 20.43 9.14 -4.72
CA PRO A 114 20.82 9.25 -6.12
C PRO A 114 21.95 10.27 -6.33
N ALA A 115 22.95 9.92 -7.14
CA ALA A 115 24.14 10.77 -7.36
C ALA A 115 23.82 12.22 -7.77
N ASN A 116 22.67 12.42 -8.42
CA ASN A 116 22.19 13.74 -8.89
C ASN A 116 21.74 14.67 -7.74
N LEU A 117 21.62 14.16 -6.51
CA LEU A 117 21.29 14.92 -5.29
C LEU A 117 22.51 15.14 -4.38
N ARG A 118 23.71 14.67 -4.76
CA ARG A 118 24.94 14.82 -3.96
C ARG A 118 25.59 16.19 -4.05
N GLN A 119 25.11 17.10 -4.89
CA GLN A 119 25.73 18.40 -5.08
C GLN A 119 24.80 19.52 -4.63
N LYS A 120 24.83 19.75 -3.31
CA LYS A 120 24.86 21.09 -2.70
C LYS A 120 25.37 20.92 -1.28
N ASN A 121 26.64 21.29 -1.11
CA ASN A 121 27.44 21.20 0.11
C ASN A 121 26.67 21.64 1.35
N ILE A 122 26.51 20.75 2.34
CA ILE A 122 26.48 21.16 3.74
C ILE A 122 27.37 20.21 4.56
N THR A 123 28.31 20.87 5.22
CA THR A 123 29.44 20.45 6.04
C THR A 123 29.03 19.70 7.33
N THR A 124 29.72 18.57 7.61
CA THR A 124 30.01 17.97 8.94
C THR A 124 28.82 17.27 9.65
N ALA A 125 28.92 16.08 10.27
CA ALA A 125 30.03 15.39 10.93
C ALA A 125 29.96 13.85 10.76
N GLN A 126 31.11 13.19 10.66
CA GLN A 126 31.22 11.75 10.88
C GLN A 126 31.14 11.47 12.39
N LEU A 127 30.06 10.81 12.82
CA LEU A 127 29.97 10.19 14.14
C LEU A 127 29.75 8.70 13.92
N SER A 128 30.83 7.92 14.07
CA SER A 128 30.74 6.47 14.27
C SER A 128 30.51 6.22 15.77
N PRO A 129 29.56 5.34 16.13
CA PRO A 129 29.73 4.56 17.36
C PRO A 129 29.94 3.06 17.06
N PRO A 130 30.43 2.30 18.06
CA PRO A 130 31.29 1.14 17.86
C PRO A 130 30.53 -0.18 17.70
N SER A 131 31.25 -1.17 17.18
CA SER A 131 30.89 -2.59 17.15
C SER A 131 30.63 -3.12 18.56
N VAL A 132 29.38 -3.49 18.86
CA VAL A 132 29.05 -4.27 20.06
C VAL A 132 28.85 -5.72 19.68
N ARG A 133 29.83 -6.56 20.02
CA ARG A 133 29.70 -8.02 20.12
C ARG A 133 28.59 -8.33 21.14
N ARG A 134 27.58 -9.12 20.75
CA ARG A 134 26.72 -9.80 21.73
C ARG A 134 27.17 -11.24 21.90
N SER A 135 27.71 -11.54 23.07
CA SER A 135 27.80 -12.88 23.64
C SER A 135 26.39 -13.32 24.05
N LEU A 136 26.02 -14.55 23.70
CA LEU A 136 24.80 -15.23 24.13
C LEU A 136 24.91 -15.67 25.60
N PRO A 137 23.85 -15.54 26.42
CA PRO A 137 23.48 -16.55 27.42
C PRO A 137 22.59 -17.64 26.82
#